data_AF-A0A359MTW7-F1
#
_entry.id   AF-A0A359MTW7-F1
#
_cell.length_a   1.000
_cell.length_b   1.000
_cell.length_c   1.000
_cell.angle_alpha   90.00
_cell.angle_beta   90.00
_cell.angle_gamma   90.00
#
_symmetry.space_group_name_H-M   'P 1'
#
loop_
_entity.id
_entity.type
_entity.pdbx_description
1 polymer ?
#
loop_
_entity_poly.entity_id
_entity_poly.type
_entity_poly.pdbx_seq_one_letter_code
_entity_poly.pdbx_strand_id
1 'polypeptide(L)' 'MKAFNRVLLKLSGEALAGDKKTGFDEATCIMVANQVKQLVQEGIQVSIV' A
#
# COMPACT_ATOMS: atom_id res chain seq x y z
N MET A 1 6.12 10.36 -18.41
CA MET A 1 4.98 9.49 -18.77
C MET A 1 4.74 8.56 -17.59
N LYS A 2 3.50 8.37 -17.12
CA LYS A 2 3.23 7.34 -16.09
C LYS A 2 3.25 5.97 -16.77
N ALA A 3 3.95 4.99 -16.20
CA ALA A 3 3.99 3.64 -16.75
C ALA A 3 2.60 2.97 -16.73
N PHE A 4 1.76 3.30 -15.75
CA PHE A 4 0.41 2.79 -15.60
C PHE A 4 -0.57 3.92 -15.20
N ASN A 5 -1.81 3.83 -15.67
CA ASN A 5 -2.89 4.77 -15.30
C ASN A 5 -3.71 4.28 -14.08
N ARG A 6 -3.81 2.96 -13.92
CA ARG A 6 -4.55 2.29 -12.84
C ARG A 6 -3.83 1.01 -12.45
N VAL A 7 -3.81 0.71 -11.16
CA VAL A 7 -3.22 -0.51 -10.60
C VAL A 7 -4.14 -1.16 -9.57
N LEU A 8 -4.05 -2.48 -9.48
CA LEU A 8 -4.59 -3.27 -8.37
C LEU A 8 -3.41 -3.68 -7.49
N LEU A 9 -3.31 -3.07 -6.31
CA LEU A 9 -2.27 -3.34 -5.34
C LEU A 9 -2.70 -4.48 -4.42
N LYS A 10 -2.17 -5.67 -4.66
CA LYS A 10 -2.37 -6.82 -3.78
C LYS A 10 -1.37 -6.78 -2.63
N LEU A 11 -1.86 -6.74 -1.40
CA LEU A 11 -1.08 -6.83 -0.17
C LEU A 11 -1.37 -8.16 0.52
N SER A 12 -0.38 -8.73 1.19
CA SER A 12 -0.61 -9.90 2.06
C SER A 12 -0.80 -9.43 3.50
N GLY A 13 -1.52 -10.20 4.32
CA GLY A 13 -1.69 -9.86 5.74
C GLY A 13 -0.36 -9.82 6.48
N GLU A 14 0.57 -10.70 6.10
CA GLU A 14 1.93 -10.77 6.64
C GLU A 14 2.72 -9.49 6.35
N ALA A 15 2.52 -8.87 5.18
CA ALA A 15 3.19 -7.62 4.83
C ALA A 15 2.75 -6.44 5.72
N LEU A 16 1.53 -6.50 6.28
CA LEU A 16 1.00 -5.50 7.20
C LEU A 16 1.24 -5.84 8.67
N ALA A 17 1.64 -7.07 8.98
CA ALA A 17 1.92 -7.52 10.34
C ALA A 17 3.27 -7.01 10.88
N GLY A 18 4.15 -6.54 10.00
CA GLY A 18 5.50 -6.09 10.36
C GLY A 18 6.26 -7.14 11.20
N ASP A 19 6.98 -6.68 12.22
CA ASP A 19 7.76 -7.55 13.10
C ASP A 19 6.90 -8.42 14.03
N LYS A 20 5.62 -8.09 14.23
CA LYS A 20 4.70 -8.86 15.08
C LYS A 20 4.29 -10.19 14.45
N LYS A 21 4.50 -10.37 13.13
CA LYS A 21 4.18 -11.56 12.30
C LYS A 21 2.73 -12.08 12.41
N THR A 22 1.88 -11.42 13.19
CA THR A 22 0.46 -11.69 13.42
C THR A 22 -0.26 -10.36 13.69
N GLY A 23 -1.54 -10.27 13.33
CA GLY A 23 -2.29 -9.02 13.43
C GLY A 23 -1.76 -7.94 12.50
N PHE A 24 -1.97 -6.67 12.87
CA PHE A 24 -1.48 -5.51 12.11
C PHE A 24 -0.47 -4.73 12.93
N ASP A 25 0.62 -4.31 12.29
CA ASP A 25 1.54 -3.34 12.83
C ASP A 25 1.20 -1.95 12.29
N GLU A 26 0.81 -1.05 13.20
CA GLU A 26 0.30 0.27 12.84
C GLU A 26 1.33 1.11 12.09
N ALA A 27 2.60 1.06 12.51
CA ALA A 27 3.69 1.78 11.85
C ALA A 27 3.88 1.29 10.40
N THR A 28 3.84 -0.02 10.20
CA THR A 28 3.89 -0.65 8.87
C THR A 28 2.69 -0.23 8.00
N CYS A 29 1.48 -0.26 8.55
CA CYS A 29 0.28 0.19 7.84
C CYS A 29 0.36 1.66 7.41
N ILE A 30 0.82 2.56 8.30
CA ILE A 30 0.98 3.99 7.99
C ILE A 30 2.05 4.19 6.91
N MET A 31 3.15 3.45 6.98
CA MET A 31 4.20 3.50 5.96
C MET A 31 3.65 3.12 4.58
N VAL A 32 2.93 1.99 4.47
CA VAL A 32 2.31 1.54 3.23
C VAL A 32 1.27 2.55 2.73
N ALA A 33 0.44 3.08 3.62
CA ALA A 33 -0.57 4.09 3.27
C ALA A 33 0.06 5.37 2.70
N ASN A 34 1.21 5.82 3.22
CA ASN A 34 1.93 6.98 2.68
C ASN A 34 2.49 6.72 1.27
N GLN A 35 2.95 5.49 0.99
CA GLN A 35 3.38 5.11 -0.35
C GLN A 35 2.19 5.11 -1.33
N VAL A 36 1.04 4.56 -0.94
CA VAL A 36 -0.18 4.62 -1.75
C VAL A 36 -0.62 6.06 -1.99
N LYS A 37 -0.57 6.91 -0.95
CA LYS A 37 -0.90 8.35 -1.06
C LYS A 37 -0.04 9.04 -2.12
N GLN A 38 1.25 8.75 -2.19
CA GLN A 38 2.12 9.29 -3.23
C GLN A 38 1.62 8.93 -4.64
N LEU A 39 1.29 7.66 -4.88
CA LEU A 39 0.76 7.21 -6.17
C LEU A 39 -0.55 7.92 -6.55
N VAL A 40 -1.44 8.10 -5.57
CA VAL A 40 -2.71 8.81 -5.78
C VAL A 40 -2.49 10.30 -6.06
N GLN A 41 -1.55 10.94 -5.37
CA GLN A 41 -1.17 12.35 -5.61
C GLN A 41 -0.53 12.55 -6.99
N GLU A 42 0.24 11.56 -7.44
CA GLU A 42 0.74 11.52 -8.81
C GLU A 42 -0.38 11.26 -9.82
N GLY A 43 -1.62 10.99 -9.39
CA GLY A 43 -2.81 10.81 -10.23
C GLY A 43 -2.94 9.39 -10.80
N ILE A 44 -2.37 8.39 -10.14
CA ILE A 44 -2.58 6.96 -10.43
C ILE A 44 -3.80 6.48 -9.66
N GLN A 45 -4.68 5.74 -10.32
CA GLN A 45 -5.84 5.14 -9.65
C GLN A 45 -5.42 3.82 -9.00
N VAL A 46 -5.64 3.68 -7.69
CA VAL A 46 -5.21 2.51 -6.91
C VAL A 46 -6.43 1.83 -6.30
N SER A 47 -6.53 0.51 -6.48
CA SER A 47 -7.39 -0.38 -5.70
C SER A 47 -6.51 -1.28 -4.85
N ILE A 48 -6.95 -1.67 -3.65
CA ILE A 48 -6.16 -2.49 -2.71
C ILE A 48 -6.95 -3.76 -2.38
N VAL A 49 -6.25 -4.91 -2.35
CA VAL A 49 -6.78 -6.24 -1.97
C VAL A 49 -5.84 -6.90 -0.98
#